data_AF-A0A7S8FCM4-F1
#
_entry.id   AF-A0A7S8FCM4-F1
#
_cell.length_a   1.000
_cell.length_b   1.000
_cell.length_c   1.000
_cell.angle_alpha   90.00
_cell.angle_beta   90.00
_cell.angle_gamma   90.00
#
_symmetry.space_group_name_H-M   'P 1'
#
loop_
_entity.id
_entity.type
_entity.pdbx_description
1 polymer ?
#
loop_
_entity_poly.entity_id
_entity_poly.type
_entity_poly.pdbx_seq_one_letter_code
_entity_poly.pdbx_strand_id
1 'polypeptide(L)'
;MKRFLEHAPSEQLFLTEFSLYSLGILLTRRNLHDIFLRTVEDLLFTGRMALLRLVPADLADVTRRSKQFGLDFNDAYQYVTADKHNLVIVSFDADFDRTERGRKTPQAVLHA
;
A
#
# COMPACT_ATOMS: atom_id res chain seq x y z
N MET A 1 0.70 -2.29 -13.53
CA MET A 1 0.78 -1.13 -12.63
C MET A 1 0.38 0.16 -13.34
N LYS A 2 1.13 0.65 -14.34
CA LYS A 2 0.79 1.88 -15.09
C LYS A 2 -0.67 1.95 -15.56
N ARG A 3 -1.12 0.93 -16.33
CA ARG A 3 -2.52 0.84 -16.78
C ARG A 3 -3.55 0.87 -15.63
N PHE A 4 -3.23 0.25 -14.50
CA PHE A 4 -4.12 0.27 -13.33
C PHE A 4 -4.26 1.67 -12.76
N LEU A 5 -3.13 2.37 -12.54
CA LEU A 5 -3.13 3.73 -12.02
C LEU A 5 -3.78 4.75 -12.98
N GLU A 6 -3.73 4.51 -14.30
CA GLU A 6 -4.37 5.38 -15.30
C GLU A 6 -5.90 5.18 -15.39
N HIS A 7 -6.43 4.02 -15.00
CA HIS A 7 -7.86 3.68 -15.18
C HIS A 7 -8.64 3.60 -13.87
N ALA A 8 -7.97 3.35 -12.74
CA ALA A 8 -8.64 3.32 -11.45
C ALA A 8 -8.99 4.77 -11.02
N PRO A 9 -10.22 5.02 -10.54
CA PRO A 9 -10.59 6.35 -10.04
C PRO A 9 -9.65 6.75 -8.89
N SER A 10 -9.00 7.90 -9.02
CA SER A 10 -8.00 8.38 -8.06
C SER A 10 -8.57 8.55 -6.66
N GLU A 11 -9.85 8.93 -6.55
CA GLU A 11 -10.56 9.08 -5.27
C GLU A 11 -10.76 7.75 -4.53
N GLN A 12 -10.54 6.62 -5.21
CA GLN A 12 -10.63 5.27 -4.66
C GLN A 12 -9.25 4.63 -4.45
N LEU A 13 -8.17 5.37 -4.72
CA LEU A 13 -6.80 4.90 -4.55
C LEU A 13 -6.19 5.47 -3.27
N PHE A 14 -5.65 4.56 -2.46
CA PHE A 14 -5.03 4.87 -1.19
C PHE A 14 -3.59 4.36 -1.19
N LEU A 15 -2.69 5.15 -0.60
CA LEU A 15 -1.31 4.77 -0.33
C LEU A 15 -1.05 4.93 1.16
N THR A 16 -0.27 4.03 1.77
CA THR A 16 0.15 4.25 3.15
C THR A 16 1.41 5.11 3.22
N GLU A 17 1.51 5.96 4.24
CA GLU A 17 2.73 6.72 4.56
C GLU A 17 3.94 5.80 4.71
N PHE A 18 3.73 4.60 5.28
CA PHE A 18 4.75 3.57 5.37
C PHE A 18 5.28 3.13 4.00
N SER A 19 4.40 2.86 3.03
CA SER A 19 4.79 2.51 1.66
C SER A 19 5.53 3.65 0.96
N LEU A 20 5.08 4.90 1.18
CA LEU A 20 5.75 6.09 0.65
C LEU A 20 7.18 6.24 1.19
N TYR A 21 7.37 6.06 2.50
CA TYR A 21 8.69 6.15 3.13
C TYR A 21 9.58 4.97 2.73
N SER A 22 9.01 3.78 2.54
CA SER A 22 9.74 2.62 2.02
C SER A 22 10.28 2.88 0.61
N LEU A 23 9.48 3.51 -0.26
CA LEU A 23 9.93 3.98 -1.57
C LEU A 23 11.02 5.05 -1.46
N GLY A 24 10.85 6.03 -0.56
CA GLY A 24 11.85 7.07 -0.31
C GLY A 24 13.20 6.50 0.12
N ILE A 25 13.20 5.60 1.09
CA ILE A 25 14.42 4.91 1.56
C ILE A 25 15.05 4.12 0.41
N LEU A 26 14.27 3.35 -0.34
CA LEU A 26 14.77 2.52 -1.45
C LEU A 26 15.42 3.36 -2.56
N LEU A 27 14.75 4.43 -2.99
CA LEU A 27 15.17 5.24 -4.14
C LEU A 27 16.36 6.14 -3.78
N THR A 28 16.34 6.79 -2.62
CA THR A 28 17.45 7.66 -2.19
C THR A 28 18.73 6.86 -1.92
N ARG A 29 18.64 5.66 -1.33
CA ARG A 29 19.78 4.73 -1.18
C ARG A 29 20.40 4.30 -2.51
N ARG A 30 19.66 4.41 -3.62
CA ARG A 30 20.12 4.11 -4.98
C ARG A 30 20.54 5.37 -5.76
N ASN A 31 20.64 6.52 -5.09
CA ASN A 31 20.88 7.84 -5.69
C ASN A 31 19.79 8.29 -6.70
N LEU A 32 18.59 7.70 -6.65
CA LEU A 32 17.47 8.01 -7.54
C LEU A 32 16.55 9.08 -6.95
N HIS A 33 17.14 10.20 -6.51
CA HIS A 33 16.42 11.28 -5.83
C HIS A 33 15.31 11.90 -6.69
N ASP A 34 15.62 12.20 -7.96
CA ASP A 34 14.65 12.79 -8.89
C ASP A 34 13.48 11.83 -9.17
N ILE A 35 13.74 10.52 -9.20
CA ILE A 35 12.68 9.52 -9.36
C ILE A 35 11.77 9.52 -8.13
N PHE A 36 12.30 9.67 -6.92
CA PHE A 36 11.47 9.77 -5.72
C PHE A 36 10.58 11.01 -5.76
N LEU A 37 11.15 12.19 -6.08
CA LEU A 37 10.37 13.42 -6.21
C LEU A 37 9.27 13.30 -7.26
N ARG A 38 9.58 12.74 -8.43
CA ARG A 38 8.59 12.48 -9.48
C ARG A 38 7.53 11.48 -9.04
N THR A 39 7.91 10.45 -8.26
CA THR A 39 6.96 9.48 -7.71
C THR A 39 5.97 10.14 -6.74
N VAL A 40 6.45 11.06 -5.88
CA VAL A 40 5.58 11.83 -4.97
C VAL A 40 4.61 12.71 -5.76
N GLU A 41 5.10 13.42 -6.78
CA GLU A 41 4.29 14.25 -7.67
C GLU A 41 3.21 13.43 -8.39
N ASP A 42 3.62 12.32 -9.02
CA ASP A 42 2.74 11.47 -9.81
C ASP A 42 1.65 10.80 -8.94
N LEU A 43 1.98 10.34 -7.73
CA LEU A 43 1.03 9.60 -6.88
C LEU A 43 0.11 10.52 -6.08
N LEU A 44 0.64 11.59 -5.46
CA LEU A 44 -0.11 12.38 -4.47
C LEU A 44 -0.70 13.66 -5.05
N PHE A 45 0.05 14.38 -5.90
CA PHE A 45 -0.37 15.68 -6.41
C PHE A 45 -1.15 15.54 -7.73
N THR A 46 -0.58 14.82 -8.70
CA THR A 46 -1.23 14.55 -9.99
C THR A 46 -2.26 13.42 -9.86
N GLY A 47 -1.85 12.30 -9.25
CA GLY A 47 -2.69 11.12 -9.07
C GLY A 47 -3.73 11.22 -7.96
N ARG A 48 -3.66 12.25 -7.10
CA ARG A 48 -4.61 12.55 -6.01
C ARG A 48 -4.93 11.36 -5.08
N MET A 49 -3.99 10.42 -4.93
CA MET A 49 -4.18 9.29 -4.01
C MET A 49 -4.25 9.81 -2.57
N ALA A 50 -5.16 9.25 -1.78
CA ALA A 50 -5.24 9.56 -0.37
C ALA A 50 -4.10 8.86 0.40
N LEU A 51 -3.37 9.61 1.22
CA LEU A 51 -2.31 9.07 2.08
C LEU A 51 -2.91 8.65 3.43
N LEU A 52 -2.74 7.38 3.79
CA LEU A 52 -3.20 6.80 5.05
C LEU A 52 -2.04 6.51 5.99
N ARG A 53 -2.30 6.60 7.29
CA ARG A 53 -1.35 6.20 8.33
C ARG A 53 -2.07 5.58 9.50
N LEU A 54 -1.43 4.59 10.11
CA LEU A 54 -1.79 4.08 11.41
C LEU A 54 -1.29 5.01 12.51
N VAL A 55 -2.04 5.07 13.61
CA VAL A 55 -1.63 5.73 14.85
C VAL A 55 -0.95 4.72 15.79
N PRO A 56 -0.17 5.15 16.79
CA PRO A 56 0.55 4.22 17.68
C PRO A 56 -0.35 3.17 18.35
N ALA A 57 -1.61 3.52 18.66
CA ALA A 57 -2.57 2.57 19.24
C ALA A 57 -2.89 1.37 18.32
N ASP A 58 -2.77 1.54 17.00
CA ASP A 58 -3.03 0.46 16.03
C ASP A 58 -1.89 -0.57 15.99
N LEU A 59 -0.71 -0.27 16.54
CA LEU A 59 0.47 -1.14 16.44
C LEU A 59 0.26 -2.48 17.17
N ALA A 60 -0.58 -2.50 18.21
CA ALA A 60 -0.97 -3.74 18.87
C ALA A 60 -1.69 -4.70 17.89
N ASP A 61 -2.52 -4.16 17.00
CA ASP A 61 -3.20 -4.94 15.98
C ASP A 61 -2.25 -5.37 14.87
N VAL A 62 -1.27 -4.53 14.50
CA VAL A 62 -0.21 -4.92 13.55
C VAL A 62 0.54 -6.15 14.05
N THR A 63 1.00 -6.14 15.29
CA THR A 63 1.68 -7.31 15.88
C THR A 63 0.75 -8.54 15.97
N ARG A 64 -0.53 -8.33 16.33
CA ARG A 64 -1.51 -9.43 16.41
C ARG A 64 -1.74 -10.08 15.05
N ARG A 65 -2.01 -9.28 14.01
CA ARG A 65 -2.28 -9.77 12.64
C ARG A 65 -1.03 -10.36 11.99
N SER A 66 0.15 -9.79 12.24
CA SER A 66 1.45 -10.38 11.87
C SER A 66 1.56 -11.80 12.41
N LYS A 67 1.33 -12.01 13.71
CA LYS A 67 1.37 -13.35 14.31
C LYS A 67 0.27 -14.27 13.79
N GLN A 68 -0.96 -13.76 13.65
CA GLN A 68 -2.12 -14.54 13.21
C GLN A 68 -1.93 -15.11 11.81
N PHE A 69 -1.47 -14.29 10.87
CA PHE A 69 -1.35 -14.67 9.46
C PHE A 69 0.09 -15.03 9.05
N GLY A 70 1.07 -14.82 9.93
CA GLY A 70 2.49 -15.02 9.68
C GLY A 70 3.12 -13.95 8.79
N LEU A 71 2.51 -12.76 8.68
CA LEU A 71 2.98 -11.63 7.88
C LEU A 71 4.21 -10.98 8.53
N ASP A 72 5.11 -10.43 7.72
CA ASP A 72 6.12 -9.52 8.24
C ASP A 72 5.48 -8.22 8.77
N PHE A 73 6.27 -7.33 9.36
CA PHE A 73 5.74 -6.08 9.90
C PHE A 73 5.14 -5.17 8.81
N ASN A 74 5.76 -5.13 7.63
CA ASN A 74 5.36 -4.26 6.54
C ASN A 74 3.98 -4.69 6.02
N ASP A 75 3.81 -5.99 5.76
CA ASP A 75 2.56 -6.54 5.26
C ASP A 75 1.46 -6.49 6.31
N ALA A 76 1.79 -6.75 7.58
CA ALA A 76 0.83 -6.60 8.67
C ALA A 76 0.35 -5.14 8.81
N TYR A 77 1.24 -4.17 8.62
CA TYR A 77 0.87 -2.74 8.61
C TYR A 77 -0.11 -2.45 7.47
N GLN A 78 0.16 -2.94 6.26
CA GLN A 78 -0.75 -2.76 5.11
C GLN A 78 -2.08 -3.44 5.34
N TYR A 79 -2.07 -4.66 5.89
CA TYR A 79 -3.28 -5.42 6.21
C TYR A 79 -4.15 -4.68 7.22
N VAL A 80 -3.58 -4.23 8.34
CA VAL A 80 -4.32 -3.49 9.38
C VAL A 80 -4.85 -2.18 8.84
N THR A 81 -4.09 -1.48 7.99
CA THR A 81 -4.58 -0.26 7.34
C THR A 81 -5.78 -0.55 6.45
N ALA A 82 -5.70 -1.59 5.62
CA ALA A 82 -6.82 -1.99 4.77
C ALA A 82 -8.04 -2.45 5.58
N ASP A 83 -7.82 -3.16 6.69
CA ASP A 83 -8.89 -3.62 7.57
C ASP A 83 -9.62 -2.44 8.23
N LYS A 84 -8.85 -1.52 8.84
CA LYS A 84 -9.36 -0.33 9.55
C LYS A 84 -10.17 0.60 8.65
N HIS A 85 -9.81 0.71 7.38
CA HIS A 85 -10.49 1.59 6.42
C HIS A 85 -11.46 0.83 5.49
N ASN A 86 -11.67 -0.47 5.73
CA ASN A 86 -12.47 -1.36 4.88
C ASN A 86 -12.09 -1.31 3.39
N LEU A 87 -10.79 -1.33 3.09
CA LEU A 87 -10.24 -1.26 1.75
C LEU A 87 -9.85 -2.65 1.21
N VAL A 88 -9.68 -2.73 -0.10
CA VAL A 88 -9.11 -3.88 -0.80
C VAL A 88 -7.61 -3.69 -0.95
N ILE A 89 -6.84 -4.72 -0.62
CA ILE A 89 -5.38 -4.73 -0.84
C ILE A 89 -5.12 -5.04 -2.31
N VAL A 90 -4.51 -4.08 -3.03
CA VAL A 90 -4.04 -4.31 -4.40
C VAL A 90 -2.54 -4.55 -4.36
N SER A 91 -2.11 -5.80 -4.53
CA SER A 91 -0.70 -6.19 -4.35
C SER A 91 -0.27 -7.35 -5.25
N PHE A 92 1.02 -7.37 -5.59
CA PHE A 92 1.69 -8.52 -6.21
C PHE A 92 2.25 -9.50 -5.17
N ASP A 93 2.22 -9.16 -3.90
CA ASP A 93 2.66 -10.05 -2.83
C ASP A 93 1.60 -11.12 -2.50
N ALA A 94 1.97 -12.40 -2.67
CA ALA A 94 1.09 -13.54 -2.40
C ALA A 94 0.88 -13.79 -0.90
N ASP A 95 1.67 -13.17 -0.04
CA ASP A 95 1.53 -13.35 1.40
C ASP A 95 0.17 -12.88 1.93
N PHE A 96 -0.51 -11.97 1.24
CA PHE A 96 -1.88 -11.58 1.58
C PHE A 96 -2.93 -12.66 1.28
N ASP A 97 -2.64 -13.63 0.41
CA ASP A 97 -3.56 -14.70 0.02
C ASP A 97 -3.90 -15.63 1.21
N ARG A 98 -3.08 -15.66 2.26
CA ARG A 98 -3.33 -16.39 3.52
C ARG A 98 -4.17 -15.62 4.54
N THR A 99 -4.59 -14.40 4.22
CA THR A 99 -5.37 -13.53 5.11
C THR A 99 -6.85 -13.56 4.74
N GLU A 100 -7.72 -13.22 5.69
CA GLU A 100 -9.17 -13.16 5.46
C GLU A 100 -9.57 -12.19 4.33
N ARG A 101 -8.81 -11.09 4.15
CA ARG A 101 -9.09 -10.07 3.11
C ARG A 101 -8.52 -10.45 1.74
N GLY A 102 -7.54 -11.37 1.70
CA GLY A 102 -6.80 -11.68 0.48
C GLY A 102 -6.13 -10.45 -0.13
N ARG A 103 -5.79 -10.55 -1.41
CA ARG A 103 -5.47 -9.42 -2.28
C ARG A 103 -6.23 -9.49 -3.59
N LYS A 104 -6.25 -8.37 -4.31
CA LYS A 104 -6.42 -8.36 -5.76
C LYS A 104 -5.09 -8.00 -6.41
N THR A 105 -4.80 -8.57 -7.58
CA THR A 105 -3.72 -8.03 -8.42
C THR A 105 -4.23 -6.81 -9.18
N PRO A 106 -3.37 -5.87 -9.61
CA PRO A 106 -3.78 -4.77 -10.47
C PRO A 106 -4.54 -5.21 -11.73
N GLN A 107 -4.19 -6.37 -12.29
CA GLN A 107 -4.89 -6.94 -13.44
C GLN A 107 -6.30 -7.43 -13.06
N ALA A 108 -6.46 -8.08 -11.90
CA ALA A 108 -7.77 -8.52 -11.42
C ALA A 108 -8.72 -7.34 -11.20
N VAL A 109 -8.23 -6.16 -10.79
CA VAL A 109 -9.06 -4.97 -10.61
C VAL A 109 -9.51 -4.37 -11.95
N LEU A 110 -8.67 -4.42 -12.99
CA LEU A 110 -9.01 -3.91 -14.32
C LEU A 110 -10.06 -4.76 -15.07
N HIS A 111 -10.28 -6.01 -14.64
CA HIS A 111 -11.22 -6.95 -15.24
C HIS A 111 -12.43 -7.28 -14.35
N ALA A 112 -12.57 -6.59 -13.20
CA ALA A 112 -13.69 -6.73 -12.28
C ALA A 112 -14.78 -5.70 -12.61
#